data_AF-A0A8T1XD92-F1
#
_entry.id   AF-A0A8T1XD92-F1
#
_cell.length_a   1.000
_cell.length_b   1.000
_cell.length_c   1.000
_cell.angle_alpha   90.00
_cell.angle_beta   90.00
_cell.angle_gamma   90.00
#
_symmetry.space_group_name_H-M   'P 1'
#
loop_
_entity.id
_entity.type
_entity.pdbx_description
1 polymer ?
#
loop_
_entity_poly.entity_id
_entity_poly.type
_entity_poly.pdbx_seq_one_letter_code
_entity_poly.pdbx_strand_id
1 'polypeptide(L)'
;MGASRKLQGEIDRVLKKVQEGVDVFDSIWNKVYDTDNVNQKEKFEADLKKEIKKLQRYRDQIKTWIQSSEIKDKKVSASYEQSLVDARKLIEKEMERFKICEKRPRQKPSPRKDWVSNLKLTQKRKQSQRQGIG
;
A
#
# COMPACT_ATOMS: atom_id res chain seq x y z
N MET A 1 15.62 -36.12 4.15
CA MET A 1 15.96 -34.70 4.49
C MET A 1 16.27 -33.84 3.23
N GLY A 2 15.45 -33.91 2.17
CA GLY A 2 15.67 -33.16 0.92
C GLY A 2 14.59 -32.15 0.54
N ALA A 3 13.34 -32.36 0.98
CA ALA A 3 12.20 -31.49 0.63
C ALA A 3 12.27 -30.11 1.30
N SER A 4 12.56 -30.07 2.61
CA SER A 4 12.63 -28.81 3.37
C SER A 4 13.71 -27.84 2.86
N ARG A 5 14.86 -28.35 2.38
CA ARG A 5 15.90 -27.51 1.75
C ARG A 5 15.50 -26.96 0.38
N LYS A 6 14.73 -27.70 -0.40
CA LYS A 6 14.18 -27.20 -1.68
C LYS A 6 13.19 -26.07 -1.43
N LEU A 7 12.30 -26.27 -0.46
CA LEU A 7 11.29 -25.29 -0.07
C LEU A 7 11.92 -23.99 0.44
N GLN A 8 12.97 -24.06 1.26
CA GLN A 8 13.73 -22.87 1.70
C GLN A 8 14.25 -22.05 0.52
N GLY A 9 14.85 -22.69 -0.48
CA GLY A 9 15.34 -21.99 -1.66
C GLY A 9 14.22 -21.36 -2.50
N GLU A 10 13.05 -21.99 -2.56
CA GLU A 10 11.88 -21.40 -3.22
C GLU A 10 11.32 -20.20 -2.45
N ILE A 11 11.29 -20.27 -1.11
CA ILE A 11 10.88 -19.17 -0.25
C ILE A 11 11.79 -17.96 -0.48
N ASP A 12 13.11 -18.12 -0.39
CA ASP A 12 14.08 -17.04 -0.63
C ASP A 12 13.91 -16.41 -2.02
N ARG A 13 13.67 -17.23 -3.05
CA ARG A 13 13.39 -16.74 -4.41
C ARG A 13 12.11 -15.91 -4.47
N VAL A 14 11.03 -16.37 -3.84
CA VAL A 14 9.77 -15.64 -3.84
C VAL A 14 9.87 -14.36 -3.02
N LEU A 15 10.54 -14.37 -1.87
CA LEU A 15 10.79 -13.16 -1.08
C LEU A 15 11.52 -12.09 -1.89
N LYS A 16 12.56 -12.47 -2.65
CA LYS A 16 13.23 -11.55 -3.58
C LYS A 16 12.30 -11.03 -4.68
N LYS A 17 11.49 -11.90 -5.29
CA LYS A 17 10.54 -11.48 -6.33
C LYS A 17 9.45 -10.54 -5.81
N VAL A 18 9.04 -10.70 -4.55
CA VAL A 18 8.09 -9.80 -3.90
C VAL A 18 8.71 -8.41 -3.75
N GLN A 19 9.96 -8.34 -3.29
CA GLN A 19 10.69 -7.09 -3.16
C GLN A 19 10.86 -6.40 -4.53
N GLU A 20 11.35 -7.12 -5.53
CA GLU A 20 11.49 -6.62 -6.90
C GLU A 20 10.14 -6.14 -7.48
N GLY A 21 9.06 -6.90 -7.26
CA GLY A 21 7.73 -6.52 -7.72
C GLY A 21 7.21 -5.24 -7.07
N VAL A 22 7.56 -4.98 -5.81
CA VAL A 22 7.21 -3.75 -5.09
C VAL A 22 8.02 -2.56 -5.60
N ASP A 23 9.32 -2.73 -5.83
CA ASP A 23 10.17 -1.68 -6.40
C ASP A 23 9.73 -1.33 -7.83
N VAL A 24 9.37 -2.34 -8.64
CA VAL A 24 8.80 -2.14 -9.98
C VAL A 24 7.45 -1.43 -9.90
N PHE A 25 6.59 -1.82 -8.96
CA PHE A 25 5.30 -1.17 -8.75
C PHE A 25 5.49 0.32 -8.42
N ASP A 26 6.36 0.67 -7.48
CA ASP A 26 6.61 2.07 -7.11
C ASP A 26 7.27 2.85 -8.26
N SER A 27 8.16 2.22 -9.05
CA SER A 27 8.75 2.84 -10.23
C SER A 27 7.72 3.16 -11.32
N ILE A 28 6.84 2.22 -11.65
CA ILE A 28 5.75 2.45 -12.61
C ILE A 28 4.78 3.47 -12.06
N TRP A 29 4.48 3.42 -10.76
CA TRP A 29 3.61 4.37 -10.09
C TRP A 29 4.12 5.80 -10.26
N ASN A 30 5.39 6.06 -9.93
CA ASN A 30 5.97 7.39 -10.14
C ASN A 30 5.86 7.84 -11.60
N LYS A 31 6.09 6.94 -12.57
CA LYS A 31 5.92 7.25 -14.00
C LYS A 31 4.48 7.61 -14.38
N VAL A 32 3.47 6.97 -13.80
CA VAL A 32 2.04 7.30 -14.03
C VAL A 32 1.71 8.72 -13.57
N TYR A 33 2.32 9.17 -12.48
CA TYR A 33 2.11 10.51 -11.91
C TYR A 33 2.93 11.59 -12.61
N ASP A 34 4.13 11.24 -13.08
CA ASP A 34 5.03 12.15 -13.80
C ASP A 34 4.62 12.33 -15.27
N THR A 35 4.03 11.29 -15.87
CA THR A 35 3.62 11.31 -17.28
C THR A 35 2.24 11.95 -17.48
N ASP A 36 2.19 13.04 -18.26
CA ASP A 36 0.94 13.67 -18.73
C ASP A 36 0.39 13.06 -20.05
N ASN A 37 1.15 12.18 -20.71
CA ASN A 37 0.71 11.52 -21.94
C ASN A 37 -0.28 10.39 -21.64
N VAL A 38 -1.53 10.55 -22.10
CA VAL A 38 -2.64 9.60 -21.90
C VAL A 38 -2.29 8.18 -22.36
N ASN A 39 -1.65 8.04 -23.51
CA ASN A 39 -1.36 6.73 -24.11
C ASN A 39 -0.30 5.95 -23.33
N GLN A 40 0.65 6.66 -22.69
CA GLN A 40 1.64 6.07 -21.79
C GLN A 40 1.03 5.79 -20.41
N LYS A 41 0.16 6.69 -19.94
CA LYS A 41 -0.55 6.54 -18.69
C LYS A 41 -1.40 5.27 -18.65
N GLU A 42 -2.20 5.01 -19.69
CA GLU A 42 -2.99 3.77 -19.80
C GLU A 42 -2.09 2.52 -19.82
N LYS A 43 -0.94 2.58 -20.50
CA LYS A 43 0.02 1.49 -20.53
C LYS A 43 0.58 1.18 -19.13
N PHE A 44 1.00 2.21 -18.42
CA PHE A 44 1.52 2.07 -17.06
C PHE A 44 0.44 1.65 -16.07
N GLU A 45 -0.80 2.12 -16.19
CA GLU A 45 -1.94 1.63 -15.40
C GLU A 45 -2.22 0.15 -15.64
N ALA A 46 -2.13 -0.31 -16.90
CA ALA A 46 -2.26 -1.73 -17.23
C ALA A 46 -1.11 -2.56 -16.63
N ASP A 47 0.11 -2.05 -16.63
CA ASP A 47 1.26 -2.72 -16.01
C ASP A 47 1.19 -2.74 -14.47
N LEU A 48 0.74 -1.66 -13.81
CA LEU A 48 0.47 -1.65 -12.37
C LEU A 48 -0.56 -2.72 -11.99
N LYS A 49 -1.65 -2.84 -12.77
CA LYS A 49 -2.69 -3.84 -12.54
C LYS A 49 -2.17 -5.26 -12.68
N LYS A 50 -1.27 -5.52 -13.64
CA LYS A 50 -0.59 -6.81 -13.79
C LYS A 50 0.34 -7.09 -12.61
N GLU A 51 1.12 -6.09 -12.18
CA GLU A 51 2.09 -6.26 -11.09
C GLU A 51 1.39 -6.52 -9.75
N ILE A 52 0.30 -5.80 -9.45
CA ILE A 52 -0.56 -6.10 -8.31
C ILE A 52 -1.12 -7.51 -8.37
N LYS A 53 -1.62 -7.96 -9.54
CA LYS A 53 -2.09 -9.34 -9.71
C LYS A 53 -1.01 -10.37 -9.41
N LYS A 54 0.25 -10.12 -9.79
CA LYS A 54 1.38 -11.01 -9.45
C LYS A 54 1.65 -11.02 -7.94
N LEU A 55 1.70 -9.85 -7.31
CA LEU A 55 1.90 -9.75 -5.87
C LEU A 55 0.81 -10.50 -5.09
N GLN A 56 -0.47 -10.49 -5.53
CA GLN A 56 -1.50 -11.31 -4.88
C GLN A 56 -1.19 -12.80 -4.94
N ARG A 57 -0.70 -13.30 -6.09
CA ARG A 57 -0.35 -14.72 -6.23
C ARG A 57 0.78 -15.11 -5.27
N TYR A 58 1.81 -14.28 -5.14
CA TYR A 58 2.87 -14.51 -4.16
C TYR A 58 2.35 -14.47 -2.73
N ARG A 59 1.41 -13.56 -2.41
CA ARG A 59 0.78 -13.49 -1.08
C ARG A 59 0.03 -14.77 -0.74
N ASP A 60 -0.75 -15.32 -1.65
CA ASP A 60 -1.47 -16.58 -1.41
C ASP A 60 -0.53 -17.79 -1.36
N GLN A 61 0.52 -17.80 -2.18
CA GLN A 61 1.58 -18.81 -2.09
C GLN A 61 2.29 -18.78 -0.73
N ILE A 62 2.66 -17.59 -0.24
CA ILE A 62 3.24 -17.38 1.09
C ILE A 62 2.27 -17.84 2.18
N LYS A 63 0.97 -17.57 2.04
CA LYS A 63 -0.05 -18.05 2.97
C LYS A 63 -0.11 -19.58 3.02
N THR A 64 -0.08 -20.25 1.87
CA THR A 64 -0.02 -21.72 1.79
C THR A 64 1.24 -22.26 2.47
N TRP A 65 2.38 -21.60 2.27
CA TRP A 65 3.64 -21.95 2.94
C TRP A 65 3.55 -21.83 4.46
N ILE A 66 3.06 -20.71 5.00
CA ILE A 66 2.84 -20.54 6.45
C ILE A 66 1.91 -21.64 7.02
N GLN A 67 0.91 -22.06 6.25
CA GLN A 67 0.00 -23.13 6.65
C GLN A 67 0.62 -24.53 6.53
N SER A 68 1.64 -24.71 5.70
CA SER A 68 2.31 -25.99 5.45
C SER A 68 3.15 -26.44 6.65
N SER A 69 3.02 -27.72 7.00
CA SER A 69 3.74 -28.33 8.12
C SER A 69 5.26 -28.40 7.89
N GLU A 70 5.73 -28.29 6.65
CA GLU A 70 7.16 -28.33 6.28
C GLU A 70 7.99 -27.18 6.85
N ILE A 71 7.34 -26.06 7.21
CA ILE A 71 7.99 -24.85 7.73
C ILE A 71 7.84 -24.72 9.25
N LYS A 72 6.98 -25.54 9.87
CA LYS A 72 6.67 -25.54 11.30
C LYS A 72 7.68 -26.30 12.17
N ASP A 73 8.76 -26.80 11.58
CA ASP A 73 9.81 -27.53 12.33
C ASP A 73 10.68 -26.55 13.16
N LYS A 74 10.79 -26.81 14.46
CA LYS A 74 11.04 -25.82 15.54
C LYS A 74 12.31 -24.97 15.40
N LYS A 75 13.36 -25.44 14.74
CA LYS A 75 14.65 -24.70 14.65
C LYS A 75 14.73 -23.72 13.48
N VAL A 76 13.91 -23.89 12.45
CA VAL A 76 13.92 -23.08 11.24
C VAL A 76 12.73 -22.10 11.22
N SER A 77 11.62 -22.46 11.86
CA SER A 77 10.35 -21.72 11.85
C SER A 77 10.48 -20.24 12.22
N ALA A 78 11.12 -19.86 13.33
CA ALA A 78 11.00 -18.49 13.85
C ALA A 78 11.48 -17.39 12.86
N SER A 79 12.64 -17.59 12.22
CA SER A 79 13.18 -16.58 11.28
C SER A 79 12.42 -16.57 9.95
N TYR A 80 12.13 -17.75 9.39
CA TYR A 80 11.50 -17.85 8.07
C TYR A 80 10.01 -17.50 8.12
N GLU A 81 9.32 -17.90 9.19
CA GLU A 81 7.93 -17.53 9.44
C GLU A 81 7.80 -16.01 9.57
N GLN A 82 8.74 -15.36 10.26
CA GLN A 82 8.77 -13.90 10.34
C GLN A 82 8.98 -13.26 8.96
N SER A 83 9.94 -13.74 8.15
CA SER A 83 10.16 -13.22 6.79
C SER A 83 8.95 -13.41 5.87
N LEU A 84 8.28 -14.57 5.96
CA LEU A 84 7.05 -14.86 5.21
C LEU A 84 5.91 -13.93 5.63
N VAL A 85 5.73 -13.73 6.93
CA VAL A 85 4.73 -12.79 7.48
C VAL A 85 5.04 -11.36 7.06
N ASP A 86 6.30 -10.95 7.08
CA ASP A 86 6.72 -9.60 6.70
C ASP A 86 6.45 -9.33 5.21
N ALA A 87 6.87 -10.25 4.32
CA ALA A 87 6.57 -10.16 2.90
C ALA A 87 5.05 -10.14 2.61
N ARG A 88 4.26 -10.92 3.35
CA ARG A 88 2.80 -10.88 3.26
C ARG A 88 2.24 -9.51 3.61
N LYS A 89 2.68 -8.91 4.72
CA LYS A 89 2.26 -7.57 5.15
C LYS A 89 2.67 -6.50 4.14
N LEU A 90 3.87 -6.62 3.57
CA LEU A 90 4.41 -5.71 2.59
C LEU A 90 3.56 -5.72 1.30
N ILE A 91 3.14 -6.91 0.83
CA ILE A 91 2.19 -7.03 -0.29
C ILE A 91 0.82 -6.43 0.07
N GLU A 92 0.27 -6.72 1.25
CA GLU A 92 -1.04 -6.20 1.68
C GLU A 92 -1.05 -4.66 1.73
N LYS A 93 0.07 -4.04 2.13
CA LYS A 93 0.24 -2.58 2.12
C LYS A 93 0.19 -1.99 0.70
N GLU A 94 0.91 -2.57 -0.26
CA GLU A 94 0.89 -2.07 -1.64
C GLU A 94 -0.45 -2.33 -2.35
N MET A 95 -1.12 -3.44 -2.03
CA MET A 95 -2.50 -3.67 -2.47
C MET A 95 -3.46 -2.57 -2.03
N GLU A 96 -3.35 -2.16 -0.76
CA GLU A 96 -4.20 -1.11 -0.21
C GLU A 96 -3.90 0.24 -0.87
N ARG A 97 -2.61 0.54 -1.10
CA ARG A 97 -2.16 1.75 -1.81
C ARG A 97 -2.72 1.82 -3.24
N PHE A 98 -2.68 0.71 -3.98
CA PHE A 98 -3.30 0.62 -5.32
C PHE A 98 -4.82 0.84 -5.26
N LYS A 99 -5.50 0.20 -4.30
CA LYS A 99 -6.96 0.27 -4.14
C LYS A 99 -7.46 1.67 -3.78
N ILE A 100 -6.72 2.41 -2.95
CA ILE A 100 -7.04 3.80 -2.59
C ILE A 100 -6.94 4.71 -3.82
N CYS A 101 -5.98 4.48 -4.72
CA CYS A 101 -5.87 5.25 -5.95
C CYS A 101 -6.93 4.88 -6.99
N GLU A 102 -7.26 3.60 -7.14
CA GLU A 102 -8.34 3.17 -8.05
C GLU A 102 -9.71 3.73 -7.61
N LYS A 103 -9.94 3.86 -6.28
CA LYS A 103 -11.17 4.45 -5.72
C LYS A 103 -11.16 5.99 -5.63
N ARG A 104 -10.03 6.66 -5.89
CA ARG A 104 -9.98 8.13 -5.90
C ARG A 104 -10.01 8.59 -7.36
N PRO A 105 -11.20 8.76 -8.00
CA PRO A 105 -11.25 9.46 -9.28
C PRO A 105 -10.59 10.82 -9.08
N ARG A 106 -9.55 11.10 -9.87
CA ARG A 106 -8.85 12.39 -10.05
C ARG A 106 -9.48 13.54 -9.25
N GLN A 107 -9.11 13.70 -7.99
CA GLN A 107 -9.43 14.94 -7.27
C GLN A 107 -8.13 15.62 -6.90
N LYS A 108 -7.81 16.59 -7.76
CA LYS A 108 -6.86 17.71 -7.69
C LYS A 108 -5.80 17.63 -6.58
N PRO A 109 -4.50 17.84 -6.89
CA PRO A 109 -3.57 18.24 -5.87
C PRO A 109 -4.09 19.55 -5.28
N SER A 110 -4.40 19.58 -3.99
CA SER A 110 -4.67 20.82 -3.29
C SER A 110 -3.35 21.31 -2.69
N PRO A 111 -2.61 22.24 -3.32
CA PRO A 111 -1.70 23.07 -2.57
C PRO A 111 -2.57 24.15 -1.93
N ARG A 112 -2.92 24.01 -0.66
CA ARG A 112 -3.31 25.17 0.16
C ARG A 112 -3.07 24.87 1.63
N LYS A 113 -1.93 25.39 2.03
CA LYS A 113 -1.50 25.80 3.35
C LYS A 113 -2.57 26.66 4.01
N ASP A 114 -3.58 26.03 4.61
CA ASP A 114 -4.51 26.67 5.56
C ASP A 114 -4.85 25.66 6.67
N TRP A 115 -3.81 25.01 7.20
CA TRP A 115 -3.80 24.68 8.62
C TRP A 115 -3.41 25.96 9.34
N VAL A 116 -4.41 26.71 9.82
CA VAL A 116 -4.43 27.51 11.06
C VAL A 116 -5.62 28.48 11.02
N SER A 117 -6.41 28.43 12.09
CA SER A 117 -7.39 29.44 12.52
C SER A 117 -8.74 29.53 11.80
N ASN A 118 -9.69 28.65 12.16
CA ASN A 118 -11.05 29.14 12.44
C ASN A 118 -11.77 28.32 13.53
N LEU A 119 -11.07 27.99 14.62
CA LEU A 119 -11.68 27.42 15.84
C LEU A 119 -11.85 28.44 16.96
N LYS A 120 -11.96 29.74 16.63
CA LYS A 120 -12.32 30.77 17.62
C LYS A 120 -13.50 31.60 17.13
N LEU A 121 -14.50 31.64 17.99
CA LEU A 121 -15.56 32.65 18.12
C LEU A 121 -16.89 32.43 17.39
N THR A 122 -17.47 31.24 17.57
CA THR A 122 -18.92 31.09 17.77
C THR A 122 -19.37 31.63 19.13
N GLN A 123 -19.17 32.92 19.44
CA GLN A 123 -19.86 33.62 20.56
C GLN A 123 -19.71 35.14 20.39
N LYS A 124 -20.71 35.83 19.81
CA LYS A 124 -21.35 37.06 20.37
C LYS A 124 -22.35 37.67 19.37
N ARG A 125 -23.33 36.87 18.92
CA ARG A 125 -24.54 37.40 18.28
C ARG A 125 -25.65 37.49 19.32
N LYS A 126 -25.53 38.43 20.29
CA LYS A 126 -26.60 38.82 21.23
C LYS A 126 -26.13 39.97 22.13
N GLN A 127 -26.05 41.19 21.60
CA GLN A 127 -26.24 42.43 22.38
C GLN A 127 -26.37 43.63 21.44
N SER A 128 -27.42 43.65 20.61
CA SER A 128 -27.87 44.88 19.96
C SER A 128 -29.38 44.94 20.06
N GLN A 129 -29.83 45.18 21.29
CA GLN A 129 -31.17 45.63 21.68
C GLN A 129 -31.04 46.06 23.14
N ARG A 130 -31.42 47.32 23.40
CA ARG A 130 -31.52 48.02 24.69
C ARG A 130 -30.24 48.68 25.22
N GLN A 131 -30.17 49.98 24.89
CA GLN A 131 -29.75 51.17 25.67
C GLN A 131 -29.16 52.15 24.62
N GLY A 132 -29.74 53.30 24.29
CA GLY A 132 -30.55 54.24 25.05
C GLY A 132 -29.79 55.57 25.04
N ILE A 133 -30.03 56.44 24.05
CA ILE A 133 -29.60 57.85 24.04
C ILE A 133 -30.59 58.65 23.20
N GLY A 134 -31.16 59.70 23.80
CA GLY A 134 -31.82 60.81 23.11
C GLY A 134 -33.33 60.84 23.29
#